data_AF-A0A4T0BBT6-F1
#
_entry.id   AF-A0A4T0BBT6-F1
#
_cell.length_a   1.000
_cell.length_b   1.000
_cell.length_c   1.000
_cell.angle_alpha   90.00
_cell.angle_beta   90.00
_cell.angle_gamma   90.00
#
_symmetry.space_group_name_H-M   'P 1'
#
loop_
_entity.id
_entity.type
_entity.pdbx_description
1 polymer ?
#
loop_
_entity_poly.entity_id
_entity_poly.type
_entity_poly.pdbx_seq_one_letter_code
_entity_poly.pdbx_strand_id
1 'polypeptide(L)'
;MASSLVSLPEIERLSSRVIRILGGNPGKFTLQGTNTYLVGQGPTRLLIDTGEGKPSWLTSLQKVLSSEKASIDRVILTHWHHDHVGGIPDLLTLYPTLKIYKHKPSENQIDVKHGEIFKAYNEPPEDKKRECVDVLGPFTSTSMMFMDYKNPKLKSGLWYADIEAYYTADRDGDYELGVCVYGSAKVYINDELVLDITENQRQGSAFFGLGTDEDICAIPMKKGQTYHVRLEFASAPTSKLTGGSVDFGGGAVRIGGAWKIDADEEVRRAAELAKSADQVLVCAGLNMDWESEGFDRPDMKLPGHLDRLISAVAEANPRTAVVLQSGTPVEMPWLSKVPAVLQAWYGGNETGNGIADVVFGDVNPCGKTSLSFPIKNEDNPAFLNYRSEAGRVLYGEDVYVGYRYYDTLGRPVAFPFGHGLSYTSFSFASLQIQASSDDLTAQVTIKNTGKVAGAQVAQLYISPLSPSIRRPTKELKAFNKVFLQPGEEEVVELKASLKYATSFWDESRNAWVSEKGKYKVIVSDSSAIGEGAVEETFEVEKTKWWNGL
;
A
#
# COMPACT_ATOMS: atom_id res chain seq x y z
N MET A 1 16.67 -26.47 -6.11
CA MET A 1 17.57 -26.94 -5.02
C MET A 1 17.13 -26.25 -3.74
N ALA A 2 16.93 -26.98 -2.64
CA ALA A 2 16.64 -26.34 -1.36
C ALA A 2 17.88 -25.53 -0.95
N SER A 3 17.75 -24.21 -0.86
CA SER A 3 18.82 -23.33 -0.38
C SER A 3 19.25 -23.80 1.01
N SER A 4 20.56 -23.98 1.23
CA SER A 4 21.10 -24.17 2.58
C SER A 4 20.65 -22.98 3.43
N LEU A 5 19.94 -23.24 4.53
CA LEU A 5 19.54 -22.20 5.46
C LEU A 5 20.79 -21.41 5.91
N VAL A 6 20.73 -20.09 5.82
CA VAL A 6 21.79 -19.21 6.31
C VAL A 6 22.00 -19.49 7.79
N SER A 7 23.23 -19.81 8.20
CA SER A 7 23.53 -20.09 9.60
C SER A 7 23.33 -18.83 10.46
N LEU A 8 22.57 -18.96 11.53
CA LEU A 8 22.31 -17.91 12.50
C LEU A 8 23.27 -18.06 13.68
N PRO A 9 23.95 -16.97 14.11
CA PRO A 9 24.75 -17.02 15.32
C PRO A 9 23.85 -17.20 16.55
N GLU A 10 24.37 -17.88 17.57
CA GLU A 10 23.65 -18.13 18.83
C GLU A 10 23.17 -16.84 19.50
N ILE A 11 23.98 -15.77 19.41
CA ILE A 11 23.68 -14.43 19.90
C ILE A 11 23.88 -13.46 18.74
N GLU A 12 22.88 -12.62 18.47
CA GLU A 12 22.96 -11.60 17.43
C GLU A 12 22.37 -10.27 17.90
N ARG A 13 23.13 -9.19 17.73
CA ARG A 13 22.60 -7.84 17.95
C ARG A 13 21.92 -7.36 16.67
N LEU A 14 20.59 -7.34 16.68
CA LEU A 14 19.78 -6.92 15.54
C LEU A 14 19.67 -5.38 15.45
N SER A 15 19.78 -4.69 16.58
CA SER A 15 19.79 -3.23 16.65
C SER A 15 20.48 -2.71 17.91
N SER A 16 20.55 -1.39 18.06
CA SER A 16 21.03 -0.75 19.29
C SER A 16 20.18 -1.09 20.53
N ARG A 17 18.98 -1.65 20.35
CA ARG A 17 18.02 -1.97 21.42
C ARG A 17 17.64 -3.45 21.50
N VAL A 18 17.97 -4.27 20.50
CA VAL A 18 17.48 -5.65 20.40
C VAL A 18 18.64 -6.61 20.22
N ILE A 19 18.71 -7.62 21.09
CA ILE A 19 19.65 -8.74 21.01
C ILE A 19 18.84 -10.03 20.97
N ARG A 20 19.01 -10.82 19.91
CA ARG A 20 18.44 -12.17 19.76
C ARG A 20 19.36 -13.19 20.40
N ILE A 21 18.76 -14.15 21.12
CA ILE A 21 19.44 -15.31 21.69
C ILE A 21 18.66 -16.57 21.30
N LEU A 22 19.33 -17.54 20.68
CA LEU A 22 18.70 -18.81 20.30
C LEU A 22 18.44 -19.70 21.53
N GLY A 23 17.29 -20.37 21.54
CA GLY A 23 16.77 -21.22 22.63
C GLY A 23 17.49 -22.55 22.81
N GLY A 24 18.53 -22.82 22.01
CA GLY A 24 19.35 -24.04 22.13
C GLY A 24 18.65 -25.33 21.72
N ASN A 25 17.50 -25.22 21.03
CA ASN A 25 16.62 -26.33 20.67
C ASN A 25 16.39 -26.43 19.13
N PRO A 26 17.44 -26.67 18.33
CA PRO A 26 17.28 -26.82 16.88
C PRO A 26 16.41 -28.04 16.56
N GLY A 27 15.57 -27.94 15.53
CA GLY A 27 14.59 -28.97 15.23
C GLY A 27 13.80 -28.68 13.96
N LYS A 28 12.97 -29.65 13.55
CA LYS A 28 12.17 -29.55 12.32
C LYS A 28 11.24 -28.33 12.31
N PHE A 29 10.74 -27.93 13.47
CA PHE A 29 9.79 -26.82 13.63
C PHE A 29 10.41 -25.54 14.18
N THR A 30 11.56 -25.65 14.85
CA THR A 30 12.31 -24.53 15.44
C THR A 30 13.52 -24.12 14.60
N LEU A 31 13.79 -24.84 13.50
CA LEU A 31 14.94 -24.67 12.62
C LEU A 31 16.26 -24.68 13.40
N GLN A 32 16.91 -23.53 13.53
CA GLN A 32 18.19 -23.37 14.23
C GLN A 32 18.02 -23.13 15.75
N GLY A 33 16.77 -23.04 16.22
CA GLY A 33 16.40 -22.82 17.61
C GLY A 33 15.33 -21.75 17.74
N THR A 34 14.53 -21.83 18.78
CA THR A 34 13.52 -20.82 19.09
C THR A 34 14.19 -19.49 19.39
N ASN A 35 13.64 -18.37 18.92
CA ASN A 35 14.21 -17.06 19.19
C ASN A 35 13.70 -16.50 20.52
N THR A 36 14.63 -15.99 21.33
CA THR A 36 14.33 -15.14 22.48
C THR A 36 15.01 -13.79 22.30
N TYR A 37 14.49 -12.73 22.93
CA TYR A 37 14.99 -11.38 22.70
C TYR A 37 15.19 -10.61 24.00
N LEU A 38 16.36 -9.97 24.15
CA LEU A 38 16.57 -8.90 25.12
C LEU A 38 16.33 -7.55 24.44
N VAL A 39 15.40 -6.78 24.99
CA VAL A 39 14.94 -5.51 24.45
C VAL A 39 15.17 -4.37 25.44
N GLY A 40 15.68 -3.24 24.95
CA GLY A 40 15.90 -2.01 25.71
C GLY A 40 17.35 -1.55 25.69
N GLN A 41 17.68 -0.54 26.49
CA GLN A 41 19.03 -0.01 26.72
C GLN A 41 19.21 0.29 28.22
N GLY A 42 20.45 0.28 28.70
CA GLY A 42 20.77 0.56 30.10
C GLY A 42 20.86 -0.70 30.98
N PRO A 43 20.85 -0.51 32.32
CA PRO A 43 21.15 -1.56 33.30
C PRO A 43 20.04 -2.59 33.49
N THR A 44 18.85 -2.35 32.93
CA THR A 44 17.72 -3.29 32.97
C THR A 44 17.17 -3.53 31.56
N ARG A 45 16.72 -4.76 31.29
CA ARG A 45 16.20 -5.18 29.98
C ARG A 45 14.88 -5.94 30.14
N LEU A 46 14.05 -5.88 29.10
CA LEU A 46 12.88 -6.74 28.91
C LEU A 46 13.35 -8.02 28.21
N LEU A 47 12.95 -9.18 28.73
CA LEU A 47 13.13 -10.46 28.04
C LEU A 47 11.81 -10.87 27.36
N ILE A 48 11.88 -11.25 26.09
CA ILE A 48 10.77 -11.81 25.32
C ILE A 48 11.05 -13.31 25.12
N ASP A 49 10.16 -14.14 25.64
CA ASP A 49 10.21 -15.60 25.67
C ASP A 49 11.43 -16.19 26.42
N THR A 50 11.30 -17.44 26.90
CA THR A 50 12.32 -18.12 27.72
C THR A 50 12.90 -19.37 27.06
N GLY A 51 12.58 -19.60 25.78
CA GLY A 51 12.96 -20.81 25.08
C GLY A 51 12.37 -22.08 25.74
N GLU A 52 12.91 -23.24 25.38
CA GLU A 52 12.52 -24.53 25.94
C GLU A 52 13.15 -24.80 27.32
N GLY A 53 13.98 -23.89 27.84
CA GLY A 53 14.74 -24.10 29.09
C GLY A 53 15.96 -25.01 28.90
N LYS A 54 16.65 -24.91 27.75
CA LYS A 54 17.92 -25.62 27.54
C LYS A 54 19.04 -24.94 28.34
N PRO A 55 19.96 -25.69 28.97
CA PRO A 55 21.10 -25.10 29.69
C PRO A 55 21.99 -24.17 28.84
N SER A 56 22.11 -24.46 27.54
CA SER A 56 22.85 -23.61 26.59
C SER A 56 22.23 -22.22 26.45
N TRP A 57 20.90 -22.14 26.34
CA TRP A 57 20.19 -20.87 26.29
C TRP A 57 20.42 -20.04 27.55
N LEU A 58 20.30 -20.65 28.73
CA LEU A 58 20.51 -19.94 30.00
C LEU A 58 21.94 -19.40 30.13
N THR A 59 22.91 -20.20 29.69
CA THR A 59 24.33 -19.81 29.66
C THR A 59 24.54 -18.61 28.74
N SER A 60 23.96 -18.63 27.54
CA SER A 60 24.04 -17.53 26.58
C SER A 60 23.32 -16.27 27.06
N LEU A 61 22.17 -16.41 27.71
CA LEU A 61 21.49 -15.30 28.36
C LEU A 61 22.35 -14.64 29.44
N GLN A 62 22.93 -15.42 30.35
CA GLN A 62 23.81 -14.90 31.40
C GLN A 62 25.07 -14.24 30.83
N LYS A 63 25.63 -14.80 29.76
CA LYS A 63 26.78 -14.21 29.04
C LYS A 63 26.43 -12.84 28.48
N VAL A 64 25.28 -12.71 27.80
CA VAL A 64 24.82 -11.43 27.24
C VAL A 64 24.54 -10.41 28.35
N LEU A 65 23.83 -10.80 29.41
CA LEU A 65 23.53 -9.91 30.53
C LEU A 65 24.82 -9.39 31.21
N SER A 66 25.81 -10.26 31.37
CA SER A 66 27.11 -9.90 31.93
C SER A 66 27.89 -8.94 31.02
N SER A 67 27.94 -9.20 29.71
CA SER A 67 28.62 -8.31 28.75
C SER A 67 27.94 -6.95 28.63
N GLU A 68 26.60 -6.92 28.71
CA GLU A 68 25.80 -5.70 28.67
C GLU A 68 25.75 -4.95 30.01
N LYS A 69 26.33 -5.52 31.08
CA LYS A 69 26.19 -5.04 32.47
C LYS A 69 24.73 -4.75 32.82
N ALA A 70 23.84 -5.68 32.48
CA ALA A 70 22.40 -5.52 32.62
C ALA A 70 21.75 -6.68 33.38
N SER A 71 20.59 -6.42 33.95
CA SER A 71 19.69 -7.42 34.53
C SER A 71 18.34 -7.45 33.79
N ILE A 72 17.51 -8.45 34.08
CA ILE A 72 16.14 -8.55 33.55
C ILE A 72 15.19 -7.91 34.56
N ASP A 73 14.38 -6.95 34.13
CA ASP A 73 13.33 -6.34 34.97
C ASP A 73 11.99 -7.10 34.87
N ARG A 74 11.66 -7.55 33.65
CA ARG A 74 10.40 -8.25 33.36
C ARG A 74 10.54 -9.19 32.17
N VAL A 75 9.69 -10.20 32.13
CA VAL A 75 9.59 -11.17 31.03
C VAL A 75 8.20 -11.07 30.40
N ILE A 76 8.11 -11.05 29.06
CA ILE A 76 6.85 -11.17 28.32
C ILE A 76 6.89 -12.47 27.52
N LEU A 77 5.86 -13.30 27.69
CA LEU A 77 5.67 -14.55 26.95
C LEU A 77 4.66 -14.33 25.82
N THR A 78 5.07 -14.61 24.59
CA THR A 78 4.29 -14.27 23.40
C THR A 78 3.28 -15.35 23.00
N HIS A 79 3.49 -16.61 23.37
CA HIS A 79 2.64 -17.75 22.98
C HIS A 79 2.76 -18.91 24.01
N TRP A 80 2.11 -20.04 23.73
CA TRP A 80 1.77 -21.08 24.73
C TRP A 80 2.66 -22.31 24.72
N HIS A 81 3.54 -22.42 23.72
CA HIS A 81 4.26 -23.65 23.45
C HIS A 81 5.44 -23.83 24.41
N HIS A 82 5.73 -25.09 24.73
CA HIS A 82 6.79 -25.46 25.67
C HIS A 82 8.16 -24.86 25.32
N ASP A 83 8.43 -24.66 24.04
CA ASP A 83 9.70 -24.17 23.49
C ASP A 83 9.91 -22.66 23.64
N HIS A 84 9.01 -21.96 24.33
CA HIS A 84 9.22 -20.57 24.74
C HIS A 84 8.83 -20.26 26.19
N VAL A 85 8.22 -21.22 26.90
CA VAL A 85 7.87 -21.09 28.31
C VAL A 85 8.70 -22.03 29.21
N GLY A 86 9.47 -22.94 28.61
CA GLY A 86 10.20 -23.99 29.32
C GLY A 86 11.30 -23.45 30.23
N GLY A 87 11.92 -22.31 29.90
CA GLY A 87 12.97 -21.69 30.72
C GLY A 87 12.48 -20.88 31.93
N ILE A 88 11.17 -20.86 32.20
CA ILE A 88 10.61 -20.12 33.34
C ILE A 88 11.16 -20.60 34.70
N PRO A 89 11.21 -21.91 35.01
CA PRO A 89 11.71 -22.38 36.30
C PRO A 89 13.18 -22.01 36.54
N ASP A 90 14.01 -22.08 35.49
CA ASP A 90 15.43 -21.71 35.56
C ASP A 90 15.60 -20.21 35.87
N LEU A 91 14.81 -19.37 35.21
CA LEU A 91 14.81 -17.93 35.45
C LEU A 91 14.34 -17.58 36.86
N LEU A 92 13.27 -18.21 37.35
CA LEU A 92 12.75 -17.95 38.70
C LEU A 92 13.70 -18.46 39.79
N THR A 93 14.53 -19.47 39.49
CA THR A 93 15.60 -19.91 40.39
C THR A 93 16.68 -18.84 40.54
N LEU A 94 17.05 -18.18 39.44
CA LEU A 94 18.06 -17.12 39.44
C LEU A 94 17.52 -15.77 39.92
N TYR A 95 16.25 -15.49 39.62
CA TYR A 95 15.58 -14.22 39.89
C TYR A 95 14.20 -14.47 40.51
N PRO A 96 14.12 -14.81 41.81
CA PRO A 96 12.88 -15.24 42.45
C PRO A 96 11.75 -14.21 42.47
N THR A 97 12.09 -12.92 42.33
CA THR A 97 11.12 -11.81 42.34
C THR A 97 10.74 -11.33 40.93
N LEU A 98 11.21 -12.02 39.88
CA LEU A 98 11.02 -11.60 38.50
C LEU A 98 9.56 -11.70 38.07
N LYS A 99 9.03 -10.61 37.50
CA LYS A 99 7.65 -10.55 37.01
C LYS A 99 7.57 -11.14 35.61
N ILE A 100 6.72 -12.14 35.44
CA ILE A 100 6.47 -12.83 34.16
C ILE A 100 5.06 -12.50 33.69
N TYR A 101 4.96 -11.93 32.49
CA TYR A 101 3.74 -11.42 31.88
C TYR A 101 3.29 -12.35 30.75
N LYS A 102 2.02 -12.76 30.74
CA LYS A 102 1.45 -13.64 29.70
C LYS A 102 -0.04 -13.35 29.47
N HIS A 103 -0.51 -13.42 28.23
CA HIS A 103 -1.95 -13.40 27.94
C HIS A 103 -2.59 -14.71 28.43
N LYS A 104 -3.56 -14.63 29.35
CA LYS A 104 -4.12 -15.73 30.18
C LYS A 104 -3.02 -16.52 30.96
N PRO A 105 -2.59 -15.99 32.12
CA PRO A 105 -1.46 -16.51 32.88
C PRO A 105 -1.74 -17.85 33.57
N SER A 106 -0.67 -18.63 33.82
CA SER A 106 -0.66 -19.73 34.79
C SER A 106 -0.41 -19.22 36.22
N GLU A 107 -0.44 -20.11 37.23
CA GLU A 107 -0.08 -19.79 38.61
C GLU A 107 1.31 -19.11 38.67
N ASN A 108 1.40 -17.96 39.37
CA ASN A 108 2.58 -17.07 39.49
C ASN A 108 2.95 -16.23 38.25
N GLN A 109 2.10 -16.19 37.22
CA GLN A 109 2.25 -15.26 36.08
C GLN A 109 1.23 -14.12 36.16
N ILE A 110 1.57 -12.98 35.57
CA ILE A 110 0.75 -11.76 35.54
C ILE A 110 0.07 -11.64 34.17
N ASP A 111 -1.23 -11.40 34.15
CA ASP A 111 -1.97 -11.22 32.90
C ASP A 111 -1.50 -9.96 32.17
N VAL A 112 -1.27 -10.06 30.86
CA VAL A 112 -1.03 -8.88 30.02
C VAL A 112 -2.37 -8.30 29.64
N LYS A 113 -2.89 -7.41 30.50
CA LYS A 113 -4.07 -6.61 30.19
C LYS A 113 -3.64 -5.39 29.40
N HIS A 114 -4.08 -5.29 28.15
CA HIS A 114 -3.96 -4.07 27.36
C HIS A 114 -5.35 -3.43 27.23
N GLY A 115 -5.41 -2.13 27.52
CA GLY A 115 -6.60 -1.37 27.92
C GLY A 115 -7.51 -0.93 26.78
N GLU A 116 -7.91 -1.87 25.94
CA GLU A 116 -9.02 -1.69 25.01
C GLU A 116 -10.04 -2.78 25.26
N ILE A 117 -11.21 -2.39 25.74
CA ILE A 117 -12.29 -3.33 26.01
C ILE A 117 -13.44 -2.95 25.10
N PHE A 118 -13.84 -3.90 24.26
CA PHE A 118 -15.11 -3.89 23.56
C PHE A 118 -16.07 -4.80 24.30
N LYS A 119 -17.20 -4.24 24.72
CA LYS A 119 -18.27 -5.00 25.34
C LYS A 119 -19.50 -4.90 24.46
N ALA A 120 -19.99 -6.02 23.95
CA ALA A 120 -21.21 -6.04 23.15
C ALA A 120 -22.44 -6.30 24.02
N TYR A 121 -23.58 -5.74 23.61
CA TYR A 121 -24.87 -5.80 24.31
C TYR A 121 -26.02 -5.96 23.30
N ASN A 122 -27.11 -6.59 23.73
CA ASN A 122 -28.36 -6.58 22.97
C ASN A 122 -29.17 -5.30 23.22
N GLU A 123 -29.06 -4.74 24.43
CA GLU A 123 -29.82 -3.59 24.90
C GLU A 123 -28.98 -2.29 24.82
N PRO A 124 -29.63 -1.12 24.60
CA PRO A 124 -28.94 0.17 24.46
C PRO A 124 -28.26 0.62 25.76
N PRO A 125 -27.29 1.57 25.70
CA PRO A 125 -26.53 2.04 26.86
C PRO A 125 -27.39 2.65 27.98
N GLU A 126 -28.59 3.17 27.67
CA GLU A 126 -29.51 3.73 28.65
C GLU A 126 -30.20 2.65 29.53
N ASP A 127 -30.20 1.37 29.10
CA ASP A 127 -30.78 0.28 29.87
C ASP A 127 -29.82 -0.18 30.98
N LYS A 128 -30.15 0.19 32.23
CA LYS A 128 -29.38 -0.20 33.43
C LYS A 128 -29.34 -1.70 33.69
N LYS A 129 -30.16 -2.50 33.01
CA LYS A 129 -30.22 -3.96 33.11
C LYS A 129 -29.54 -4.67 31.94
N ARG A 130 -28.90 -3.94 31.00
CA ARG A 130 -28.21 -4.55 29.86
C ARG A 130 -27.16 -5.55 30.32
N GLU A 131 -27.13 -6.71 29.67
CA GLU A 131 -26.17 -7.77 29.98
C GLU A 131 -25.12 -7.86 28.89
N CYS A 132 -23.84 -7.92 29.31
CA CYS A 132 -22.72 -8.06 28.40
C CYS A 132 -22.80 -9.44 27.72
N VAL A 133 -22.95 -9.46 26.40
CA VAL A 133 -23.03 -10.72 25.64
C VAL A 133 -21.66 -11.21 25.18
N ASP A 134 -20.73 -10.28 24.99
CA ASP A 134 -19.38 -10.55 24.51
C ASP A 134 -18.38 -9.52 25.03
N VAL A 135 -17.12 -9.93 25.15
CA VAL A 135 -16.00 -9.04 25.48
C VAL A 135 -14.86 -9.35 24.53
N LEU A 136 -14.52 -8.38 23.68
CA LEU A 136 -13.41 -8.46 22.73
C LEU A 136 -12.31 -7.47 23.14
N GLY A 137 -11.07 -7.81 22.78
CA GLY A 137 -9.91 -6.97 23.02
C GLY A 137 -8.64 -7.75 23.41
N PRO A 138 -7.47 -7.12 23.33
CA PRO A 138 -7.27 -5.77 22.80
C PRO A 138 -7.43 -5.74 21.26
N PHE A 139 -7.80 -4.60 20.70
CA PHE A 139 -7.75 -4.44 19.25
C PHE A 139 -6.35 -3.98 18.84
N THR A 140 -6.03 -4.21 17.58
CA THR A 140 -4.78 -3.73 16.97
C THR A 140 -5.02 -2.57 16.02
N SER A 141 -6.28 -2.17 15.86
CA SER A 141 -6.75 -1.15 14.92
C SER A 141 -7.88 -0.36 15.57
N THR A 142 -7.82 0.96 15.43
CA THR A 142 -8.91 1.86 15.84
C THR A 142 -9.99 2.00 14.76
N SER A 143 -9.80 1.38 13.60
CA SER A 143 -10.81 1.13 12.58
C SER A 143 -11.37 -0.30 12.76
N MET A 144 -12.61 -0.40 13.19
CA MET A 144 -13.31 -1.63 13.53
C MET A 144 -14.47 -1.85 12.55
N MET A 145 -14.39 -2.91 11.75
CA MET A 145 -15.45 -3.31 10.82
C MET A 145 -16.09 -4.60 11.32
N PHE A 146 -17.41 -4.59 11.53
CA PHE A 146 -18.15 -5.69 12.14
C PHE A 146 -18.94 -6.51 11.12
N MET A 147 -18.53 -6.48 9.85
CA MET A 147 -19.22 -7.16 8.74
C MET A 147 -19.37 -8.67 8.97
N ASP A 148 -18.33 -9.29 9.53
CA ASP A 148 -18.30 -10.71 9.85
C ASP A 148 -18.47 -11.00 11.35
N TYR A 149 -18.76 -9.98 12.15
CA TYR A 149 -18.94 -10.16 13.59
C TYR A 149 -20.25 -10.92 13.86
N LYS A 150 -20.11 -12.11 14.44
CA LYS A 150 -21.23 -12.99 14.80
C LYS A 150 -21.04 -13.53 16.21
N ASN A 151 -22.08 -13.43 17.02
CA ASN A 151 -22.13 -14.04 18.35
C ASN A 151 -23.51 -14.71 18.55
N PRO A 152 -23.58 -16.00 18.92
CA PRO A 152 -24.86 -16.70 19.13
C PRO A 152 -25.78 -16.09 20.21
N LYS A 153 -25.24 -15.24 21.09
CA LYS A 153 -26.00 -14.55 22.15
C LYS A 153 -26.62 -13.22 21.67
N LEU A 154 -26.24 -12.74 20.49
CA LEU A 154 -26.89 -11.58 19.87
C LEU A 154 -28.24 -12.00 19.28
N LYS A 155 -29.29 -11.27 19.67
CA LYS A 155 -30.69 -11.59 19.34
C LYS A 155 -31.10 -11.08 17.96
N SER A 156 -30.39 -10.09 17.41
CA SER A 156 -30.70 -9.46 16.12
C SER A 156 -29.48 -8.77 15.50
N GLY A 157 -29.64 -8.21 14.29
CA GLY A 157 -28.64 -7.33 13.68
C GLY A 157 -28.51 -5.97 14.37
N LEU A 158 -29.49 -5.57 15.18
CA LEU A 158 -29.39 -4.41 16.08
C LEU A 158 -28.72 -4.85 17.39
N TRP A 159 -27.59 -4.24 17.68
CA TRP A 159 -26.81 -4.46 18.89
C TRP A 159 -25.94 -3.23 19.18
N TYR A 160 -25.37 -3.19 20.39
CA TYR A 160 -24.64 -2.04 20.91
C TYR A 160 -23.27 -2.48 21.42
N ALA A 161 -22.31 -1.57 21.43
CA ALA A 161 -21.03 -1.82 22.08
C ALA A 161 -20.48 -0.60 22.81
N ASP A 162 -19.81 -0.87 23.92
CA ASP A 162 -18.93 0.09 24.58
C ASP A 162 -17.50 -0.23 24.19
N ILE A 163 -16.80 0.76 23.65
CA ILE A 163 -15.37 0.71 23.33
C ILE A 163 -14.66 1.70 24.23
N GLU A 164 -13.70 1.23 25.02
CA GLU A 164 -12.94 2.06 25.96
C GLU A 164 -11.45 2.00 25.62
N ALA A 165 -10.77 3.15 25.64
CA ALA A 165 -9.33 3.29 25.46
C ALA A 165 -8.77 4.39 26.35
N TYR A 166 -7.45 4.39 26.57
CA TYR A 166 -6.75 5.43 27.35
C TYR A 166 -5.61 6.01 26.53
N TYR A 167 -5.63 7.33 26.32
CA TYR A 167 -4.61 8.04 25.56
C TYR A 167 -3.81 8.97 26.47
N THR A 168 -2.48 8.90 26.43
CA THR A 168 -1.61 9.84 27.15
C THR A 168 -0.95 10.78 26.16
N ALA A 169 -1.26 12.08 26.27
CA ALA A 169 -0.76 13.08 25.33
C ALA A 169 0.76 13.22 25.41
N ASP A 170 1.42 13.27 24.26
CA ASP A 170 2.89 13.39 24.15
C ASP A 170 3.38 14.85 24.11
N ARG A 171 2.45 15.80 23.87
CA ARG A 171 2.69 17.24 23.84
C ARG A 171 1.48 18.03 24.36
N ASP A 172 1.70 19.30 24.65
CA ASP A 172 0.62 20.24 24.98
C ASP A 172 -0.03 20.77 23.69
N GLY A 173 -1.32 21.05 23.73
CA GLY A 173 -2.04 21.74 22.67
C GLY A 173 -3.35 21.05 22.31
N ASP A 174 -3.97 21.50 21.22
CA ASP A 174 -5.23 20.94 20.74
C ASP A 174 -4.97 19.68 19.91
N TYR A 175 -5.74 18.63 20.18
CA TYR A 175 -5.79 17.42 19.38
C TYR A 175 -7.15 17.35 18.69
N GLU A 176 -7.13 17.09 17.39
CA GLU A 176 -8.34 16.78 16.63
C GLU A 176 -8.64 15.29 16.77
N LEU A 177 -9.81 14.97 17.31
CA LEU A 177 -10.34 13.62 17.39
C LEU A 177 -11.46 13.49 16.35
N GLY A 178 -11.31 12.54 15.44
CA GLY A 178 -12.24 12.24 14.35
C GLY A 178 -12.93 10.89 14.53
N VAL A 179 -14.18 10.81 14.08
CA VAL A 179 -14.98 9.59 14.09
C VAL A 179 -15.74 9.43 12.77
N CYS A 180 -15.67 8.24 12.19
CA CYS A 180 -16.56 7.79 11.12
C CYS A 180 -17.36 6.57 11.61
N VAL A 181 -18.63 6.45 11.25
CA VAL A 181 -19.46 5.31 11.67
C VAL A 181 -20.39 4.82 10.55
N TYR A 182 -20.53 3.50 10.41
CA TYR A 182 -21.68 2.85 9.76
C TYR A 182 -22.54 2.21 10.85
N GLY A 183 -23.66 2.85 11.18
CA GLY A 183 -24.40 2.65 12.42
C GLY A 183 -24.59 4.01 13.10
N SER A 184 -24.41 4.09 14.41
CA SER A 184 -24.35 5.37 15.14
C SER A 184 -23.35 5.30 16.28
N ALA A 185 -22.83 6.46 16.71
CA ALA A 185 -21.86 6.52 17.79
C ALA A 185 -21.98 7.80 18.63
N LYS A 186 -21.63 7.69 19.92
CA LYS A 186 -21.34 8.82 20.82
C LYS A 186 -19.93 8.65 21.38
N VAL A 187 -19.18 9.75 21.47
CA VAL A 187 -17.80 9.73 21.98
C VAL A 187 -17.66 10.64 23.18
N TYR A 188 -16.98 10.13 24.20
CA TYR A 188 -16.75 10.78 25.47
C TYR A 188 -15.25 10.82 25.79
N ILE A 189 -14.83 11.90 26.42
CA ILE A 189 -13.48 12.09 26.94
C ILE A 189 -13.60 12.41 28.43
N ASN A 190 -13.02 11.57 29.28
CA ASN A 190 -13.18 11.65 30.74
C ASN A 190 -14.66 11.77 31.14
N ASP A 191 -15.50 10.95 30.51
CA ASP A 191 -16.96 10.91 30.65
C ASP A 191 -17.74 12.15 30.19
N GLU A 192 -17.09 13.16 29.62
CA GLU A 192 -17.75 14.29 28.96
C GLU A 192 -18.03 13.98 27.49
N LEU A 193 -19.29 14.13 27.05
CA LEU A 193 -19.70 13.91 25.66
C LEU A 193 -19.07 14.97 24.74
N VAL A 194 -18.30 14.54 23.74
CA VAL A 194 -17.61 15.44 22.79
C VAL A 194 -18.14 15.33 21.36
N LEU A 195 -18.67 14.17 20.95
CA LEU A 195 -19.29 13.96 19.63
C LEU A 195 -20.53 13.09 19.75
N ASP A 196 -21.58 13.43 19.01
CA ASP A 196 -22.83 12.65 18.91
C ASP A 196 -23.25 12.53 17.43
N ILE A 197 -23.19 11.30 16.92
CA ILE A 197 -23.40 10.95 15.51
C ILE A 197 -24.63 10.02 15.40
N THR A 198 -25.64 10.26 16.24
CA THR A 198 -26.87 9.44 16.25
C THR A 198 -27.95 9.92 15.29
N GLU A 199 -28.15 11.24 15.16
CA GLU A 199 -29.26 11.81 14.37
C GLU A 199 -28.79 12.54 13.11
N ASN A 200 -27.78 13.43 13.21
CA ASN A 200 -27.38 14.32 12.11
C ASN A 200 -26.25 13.74 11.24
N GLN A 201 -26.44 12.52 10.76
CA GLN A 201 -25.43 11.80 9.99
C GLN A 201 -25.25 12.39 8.58
N ARG A 202 -24.01 12.62 8.17
CA ARG A 202 -23.64 13.05 6.81
C ARG A 202 -23.01 11.89 6.07
N GLN A 203 -23.47 11.60 4.85
CA GLN A 203 -22.89 10.53 4.02
C GLN A 203 -21.42 10.84 3.69
N GLY A 204 -20.53 9.89 3.96
CA GLY A 204 -19.11 9.97 3.59
C GLY A 204 -18.65 8.78 2.77
N SER A 205 -17.33 8.66 2.62
CA SER A 205 -16.66 7.56 1.89
C SER A 205 -16.21 6.41 2.78
N ALA A 206 -16.25 6.56 4.11
CA ALA A 206 -15.83 5.53 5.05
C ALA A 206 -16.59 4.21 4.84
N PHE A 207 -15.91 3.09 5.06
CA PHE A 207 -16.48 1.74 4.98
C PHE A 207 -17.19 1.47 3.65
N PHE A 208 -16.46 1.61 2.54
CA PHE A 208 -16.99 1.36 1.18
C PHE A 208 -18.15 2.30 0.81
N GLY A 209 -18.13 3.54 1.32
CA GLY A 209 -19.21 4.52 1.11
C GLY A 209 -20.50 4.25 1.89
N LEU A 210 -20.47 3.39 2.92
CA LEU A 210 -21.62 3.14 3.80
C LEU A 210 -21.63 4.02 5.05
N GLY A 211 -20.45 4.50 5.45
CA GLY A 211 -20.27 5.25 6.68
C GLY A 211 -20.53 6.74 6.54
N THR A 212 -20.54 7.40 7.69
CA THR A 212 -20.56 8.85 7.74
C THR A 212 -19.27 9.46 7.20
N ASP A 213 -19.37 10.73 6.83
CA ASP A 213 -18.21 11.62 6.79
C ASP A 213 -17.58 11.72 8.19
N GLU A 214 -16.35 12.21 8.28
CA GLU A 214 -15.67 12.34 9.56
C GLU A 214 -16.24 13.54 10.35
N ASP A 215 -16.72 13.28 11.56
CA ASP A 215 -17.02 14.32 12.54
C ASP A 215 -15.80 14.52 13.45
N ILE A 216 -15.33 15.76 13.54
CA ILE A 216 -14.08 16.12 14.22
C ILE A 216 -14.37 17.09 15.36
N CYS A 217 -13.76 16.86 16.53
CA CYS A 217 -13.71 17.84 17.62
C CYS A 217 -12.26 18.12 18.05
N ALA A 218 -11.99 19.36 18.47
CA ALA A 218 -10.70 19.74 19.03
C ALA A 218 -10.74 19.64 20.56
N ILE A 219 -9.78 18.93 21.14
CA ILE A 219 -9.68 18.69 22.58
C ILE A 219 -8.34 19.27 23.07
N PRO A 220 -8.35 20.24 24.00
CA PRO A 220 -7.12 20.74 24.59
C PRO A 220 -6.53 19.67 25.50
N MET A 221 -5.31 19.22 25.20
CA MET A 221 -4.61 18.22 25.98
C MET A 221 -3.30 18.75 26.57
N LYS A 222 -2.88 18.12 27.65
CA LYS A 222 -1.65 18.39 28.39
C LYS A 222 -0.72 17.19 28.34
N LYS A 223 0.55 17.45 28.02
CA LYS A 223 1.60 16.44 27.94
C LYS A 223 1.68 15.63 29.23
N GLY A 224 1.70 14.30 29.09
CA GLY A 224 1.78 13.35 30.20
C GLY A 224 0.47 13.11 30.94
N GLN A 225 -0.60 13.85 30.63
CA GLN A 225 -1.93 13.55 31.17
C GLN A 225 -2.58 12.43 30.34
N THR A 226 -3.19 11.48 31.05
CA THR A 226 -3.98 10.40 30.45
C THR A 226 -5.46 10.80 30.38
N TYR A 227 -6.07 10.53 29.24
CA TYR A 227 -7.47 10.80 28.91
C TYR A 227 -8.17 9.46 28.66
N HIS A 228 -9.32 9.25 29.29
CA HIS A 228 -10.18 8.10 29.03
C HIS A 228 -11.08 8.42 27.83
N VAL A 229 -10.92 7.64 26.77
CA VAL A 229 -11.72 7.73 25.55
C VAL A 229 -12.76 6.62 25.61
N ARG A 230 -14.04 6.98 25.60
CA ARG A 230 -15.14 6.02 25.62
C ARG A 230 -16.05 6.28 24.43
N LEU A 231 -16.36 5.23 23.68
CA LEU A 231 -17.26 5.26 22.53
C LEU A 231 -18.42 4.32 22.79
N GLU A 232 -19.64 4.84 22.68
CA GLU A 232 -20.87 4.06 22.62
C GLU A 232 -21.22 3.89 21.15
N PHE A 233 -21.26 2.65 20.67
CA PHE A 233 -21.58 2.27 19.29
C PHE A 233 -22.93 1.57 19.25
N ALA A 234 -23.70 1.81 18.19
CA ALA A 234 -24.81 0.98 17.80
C ALA A 234 -24.68 0.56 16.34
N SER A 235 -25.01 -0.70 16.04
CA SER A 235 -24.78 -1.32 14.75
C SER A 235 -25.57 -0.68 13.59
N ALA A 236 -25.29 -1.16 12.36
CA ALA A 236 -25.81 -0.64 11.11
C ALA A 236 -27.32 -0.29 11.08
N PRO A 237 -28.25 -1.03 11.71
CA PRO A 237 -29.68 -0.68 11.70
C PRO A 237 -30.02 0.68 12.31
N THR A 238 -29.09 1.28 13.07
CA THR A 238 -29.25 2.64 13.61
C THR A 238 -28.84 3.75 12.65
N SER A 239 -28.14 3.41 11.56
CA SER A 239 -27.73 4.36 10.52
C SER A 239 -28.96 5.04 9.90
N LYS A 240 -28.87 6.35 9.69
CA LYS A 240 -29.86 7.15 8.95
C LYS A 240 -29.49 7.31 7.48
N LEU A 241 -28.31 6.83 7.09
CA LEU A 241 -27.81 6.90 5.73
C LEU A 241 -28.51 5.88 4.84
N THR A 242 -28.78 6.28 3.60
CA THR A 242 -29.39 5.41 2.57
C THR A 242 -28.43 5.10 1.43
N GLY A 243 -27.17 5.54 1.53
CA GLY A 243 -26.12 5.34 0.53
C GLY A 243 -25.33 4.05 0.77
N GLY A 244 -24.84 3.47 -0.34
CA GLY A 244 -23.97 2.29 -0.33
C GLY A 244 -24.39 1.21 -1.32
N SER A 245 -23.42 0.43 -1.81
CA SER A 245 -23.64 -0.62 -2.82
C SER A 245 -23.79 -2.02 -2.23
N VAL A 246 -23.59 -2.18 -0.91
CA VAL A 246 -23.47 -3.46 -0.20
C VAL A 246 -24.03 -3.34 1.22
N ASP A 247 -24.68 -4.38 1.75
CA ASP A 247 -25.15 -4.40 3.15
C ASP A 247 -24.31 -5.38 3.98
N PHE A 248 -23.62 -4.85 4.99
CA PHE A 248 -22.75 -5.62 5.87
C PHE A 248 -23.31 -5.87 7.28
N GLY A 249 -24.52 -5.39 7.60
CA GLY A 249 -25.30 -5.77 8.79
C GLY A 249 -24.76 -5.43 10.19
N GLY A 250 -23.48 -5.66 10.48
CA GLY A 250 -22.86 -5.40 11.79
C GLY A 250 -22.42 -3.96 12.00
N GLY A 251 -22.31 -3.18 10.94
CA GLY A 251 -21.81 -1.81 11.00
C GLY A 251 -20.29 -1.72 11.10
N ALA A 252 -19.79 -0.52 11.34
CA ALA A 252 -18.37 -0.24 11.50
C ALA A 252 -18.16 1.09 12.23
N VAL A 253 -17.02 1.26 12.89
CA VAL A 253 -16.63 2.54 13.50
C VAL A 253 -15.11 2.71 13.42
N ARG A 254 -14.68 3.93 13.12
CA ARG A 254 -13.28 4.33 13.12
C ARG A 254 -13.17 5.54 14.02
N ILE A 255 -12.30 5.45 15.02
CA ILE A 255 -11.92 6.57 15.88
C ILE A 255 -10.43 6.83 15.68
N GLY A 256 -10.05 8.08 15.54
CA GLY A 256 -8.67 8.47 15.32
C GLY A 256 -8.45 9.91 15.71
N GLY A 257 -7.20 10.35 15.71
CA GLY A 257 -6.91 11.75 15.97
C GLY A 257 -5.45 12.08 15.83
N ALA A 258 -5.17 13.37 15.75
CA ALA A 258 -3.83 13.92 15.62
C ALA A 258 -3.71 15.24 16.37
N TRP A 259 -2.48 15.61 16.71
CA TRP A 259 -2.21 16.97 17.18
C TRP A 259 -2.52 17.95 16.05
N LYS A 260 -3.27 19.01 16.38
CA LYS A 260 -3.70 20.01 15.41
C LYS A 260 -2.51 20.84 14.94
N ILE A 261 -2.37 20.97 13.62
CA ILE A 261 -1.32 21.76 12.97
C ILE A 261 -1.91 22.85 12.09
N ASP A 262 -1.17 23.95 11.94
CA ASP A 262 -1.46 24.97 10.92
C ASP A 262 -0.71 24.62 9.64
N ALA A 263 -1.46 24.30 8.58
CA ALA A 263 -0.86 23.86 7.33
C ALA A 263 -0.01 24.94 6.65
N ASP A 264 -0.33 26.22 6.81
CA ASP A 264 0.44 27.33 6.22
C ASP A 264 1.77 27.53 6.95
N GLU A 265 1.77 27.39 8.27
CA GLU A 265 2.98 27.38 9.07
C GLU A 265 3.86 26.17 8.74
N GLU A 266 3.28 24.98 8.63
CA GLU A 266 4.04 23.76 8.33
C GLU A 266 4.64 23.76 6.92
N VAL A 267 3.93 24.28 5.92
CA VAL A 267 4.49 24.48 4.56
C VAL A 267 5.65 25.47 4.59
N ARG A 268 5.51 26.60 5.29
CA ARG A 268 6.62 27.57 5.45
C ARG A 268 7.82 26.95 6.15
N ARG A 269 7.59 26.19 7.22
CA ARG A 269 8.63 25.50 7.99
C ARG A 269 9.38 24.48 7.12
N ALA A 270 8.65 23.67 6.33
CA ALA A 270 9.24 22.71 5.42
C ALA A 270 10.11 23.39 4.34
N ALA A 271 9.62 24.48 3.74
CA ALA A 271 10.38 25.25 2.76
C ALA A 271 11.63 25.91 3.38
N GLU A 272 11.55 26.39 4.62
CA GLU A 272 12.73 26.96 5.31
C GLU A 272 13.78 25.89 5.59
N LEU A 273 13.38 24.71 6.10
CA LEU A 273 14.29 23.59 6.32
C LEU A 273 14.96 23.14 5.01
N ALA A 274 14.21 23.10 3.91
CA ALA A 274 14.69 22.71 2.59
C ALA A 274 15.89 23.55 2.10
N LYS A 275 15.97 24.84 2.45
CA LYS A 275 17.10 25.72 2.07
C LYS A 275 18.44 25.25 2.59
N SER A 276 18.44 24.58 3.75
CA SER A 276 19.65 24.11 4.42
C SER A 276 20.09 22.71 3.99
N ALA A 277 19.25 21.98 3.26
CA ALA A 277 19.52 20.61 2.83
C ALA A 277 20.26 20.57 1.49
N ASP A 278 21.20 19.64 1.33
CA ASP A 278 21.86 19.43 0.03
C ASP A 278 20.88 18.89 -1.02
N GLN A 279 20.00 17.99 -0.62
CA GLN A 279 18.95 17.40 -1.44
C GLN A 279 17.70 17.20 -0.59
N VAL A 280 16.52 17.33 -1.20
CA VAL A 280 15.24 17.14 -0.52
C VAL A 280 14.47 16.02 -1.21
N LEU A 281 13.85 15.16 -0.42
CA LEU A 281 12.91 14.15 -0.90
C LEU A 281 11.54 14.44 -0.28
N VAL A 282 10.55 14.79 -1.12
CA VAL A 282 9.17 14.98 -0.68
C VAL A 282 8.38 13.72 -0.98
N CYS A 283 7.92 13.02 0.05
CA CYS A 283 6.99 11.91 -0.10
C CYS A 283 5.56 12.44 -0.08
N ALA A 284 4.82 12.23 -1.16
CA ALA A 284 3.45 12.67 -1.34
C ALA A 284 2.63 11.59 -2.06
N GLY A 285 1.32 11.78 -2.15
CA GLY A 285 0.47 10.86 -2.86
C GLY A 285 -0.93 10.77 -2.27
N LEU A 286 -1.53 9.61 -2.49
CA LEU A 286 -2.83 9.21 -2.02
C LEU A 286 -2.66 8.11 -0.94
N ASN A 287 -3.78 7.58 -0.46
CA ASN A 287 -3.81 6.42 0.42
C ASN A 287 -5.16 5.69 0.25
N MET A 288 -5.43 4.71 1.11
CA MET A 288 -6.65 3.91 1.07
C MET A 288 -7.95 4.68 1.34
N ASP A 289 -7.89 5.89 1.91
CA ASP A 289 -9.05 6.76 2.09
C ASP A 289 -9.42 7.50 0.80
N TRP A 290 -8.46 7.66 -0.11
CA TRP A 290 -8.67 8.31 -1.41
C TRP A 290 -8.91 7.30 -2.53
N GLU A 291 -8.19 6.17 -2.52
CA GLU A 291 -8.36 5.09 -3.50
C GLU A 291 -8.84 3.83 -2.77
N SER A 292 -10.14 3.54 -2.87
CA SER A 292 -10.77 2.45 -2.16
C SER A 292 -11.85 1.77 -2.99
N GLU A 293 -12.16 0.54 -2.63
CA GLU A 293 -13.40 -0.10 -3.10
C GLU A 293 -14.62 0.65 -2.53
N GLY A 294 -15.69 0.72 -3.32
CA GLY A 294 -16.97 1.32 -2.91
C GLY A 294 -17.20 2.75 -3.37
N PHE A 295 -16.16 3.47 -3.79
CA PHE A 295 -16.29 4.79 -4.39
C PHE A 295 -15.14 5.10 -5.36
N ASP A 296 -15.42 5.96 -6.33
CA ASP A 296 -14.40 6.52 -7.22
C ASP A 296 -13.88 7.86 -6.67
N ARG A 297 -12.66 8.24 -7.07
CA ARG A 297 -12.13 9.56 -6.73
C ARG A 297 -12.94 10.68 -7.41
N PRO A 298 -13.13 11.83 -6.74
CA PRO A 298 -13.85 12.96 -7.33
C PRO A 298 -13.03 13.68 -8.41
N ASP A 299 -11.69 13.67 -8.29
CA ASP A 299 -10.76 14.24 -9.26
C ASP A 299 -9.37 13.58 -9.17
N MET A 300 -8.42 14.09 -9.98
CA MET A 300 -7.05 13.59 -10.03
C MET A 300 -6.07 14.39 -9.15
N LYS A 301 -6.53 15.31 -8.30
CA LYS A 301 -5.61 16.18 -7.52
C LYS A 301 -4.96 15.44 -6.36
N LEU A 302 -3.83 15.96 -5.91
CA LEU A 302 -3.28 15.56 -4.62
C LEU A 302 -4.10 16.18 -3.48
N PRO A 303 -4.29 15.47 -2.35
CA PRO A 303 -5.16 15.92 -1.29
C PRO A 303 -4.58 17.10 -0.50
N GLY A 304 -5.50 17.92 0.03
CA GLY A 304 -5.19 19.01 0.96
C GLY A 304 -4.18 20.01 0.41
N HIS A 305 -3.03 20.11 1.08
CA HIS A 305 -2.02 21.14 0.79
C HIS A 305 -0.77 20.60 0.09
N LEU A 306 -0.80 19.36 -0.40
CA LEU A 306 0.39 18.68 -0.92
C LEU A 306 0.98 19.35 -2.16
N ASP A 307 0.18 19.79 -3.13
CA ASP A 307 0.69 20.51 -4.32
C ASP A 307 1.42 21.81 -3.95
N ARG A 308 0.89 22.50 -2.94
CA ARG A 308 1.49 23.74 -2.41
C ARG A 308 2.76 23.46 -1.63
N LEU A 309 2.77 22.41 -0.81
CA LEU A 309 3.97 21.95 -0.10
C LEU A 309 5.09 21.63 -1.08
N ILE A 310 4.82 20.81 -2.10
CA ILE A 310 5.81 20.43 -3.11
C ILE A 310 6.32 21.67 -3.85
N SER A 311 5.42 22.56 -4.27
CA SER A 311 5.81 23.80 -4.95
C SER A 311 6.72 24.67 -4.09
N ALA A 312 6.36 24.92 -2.82
CA ALA A 312 7.12 25.78 -1.92
C ALA A 312 8.51 25.19 -1.59
N VAL A 313 8.59 23.87 -1.40
CA VAL A 313 9.85 23.16 -1.15
C VAL A 313 10.74 23.18 -2.39
N ALA A 314 10.19 22.91 -3.58
CA ALA A 314 10.93 22.94 -4.83
C ALA A 314 11.46 24.34 -5.19
N GLU A 315 10.69 25.39 -4.88
CA GLU A 315 11.12 26.78 -5.02
C GLU A 315 12.25 27.14 -4.05
N ALA A 316 12.19 26.63 -2.81
CA ALA A 316 13.24 26.87 -1.82
C ALA A 316 14.52 26.07 -2.10
N ASN A 317 14.40 24.88 -2.70
CA ASN A 317 15.53 24.03 -3.07
C ASN A 317 15.29 23.33 -4.42
N PRO A 318 15.98 23.74 -5.51
CA PRO A 318 15.81 23.15 -6.83
C PRO A 318 16.35 21.70 -6.93
N ARG A 319 17.02 21.18 -5.91
CA ARG A 319 17.43 19.76 -5.79
C ARG A 319 16.39 18.96 -5.01
N THR A 320 15.12 19.17 -5.32
CA THR A 320 13.99 18.46 -4.73
C THR A 320 13.52 17.33 -5.63
N ALA A 321 13.55 16.10 -5.13
CA ALA A 321 12.89 14.97 -5.77
C ALA A 321 11.54 14.69 -5.08
N VAL A 322 10.56 14.18 -5.83
CA VAL A 322 9.25 13.79 -5.29
C VAL A 322 9.06 12.28 -5.42
N VAL A 323 8.69 11.61 -4.33
CA VAL A 323 8.21 10.22 -4.35
C VAL A 323 6.70 10.24 -4.27
N LEU A 324 6.04 9.66 -5.26
CA LEU A 324 4.58 9.58 -5.34
C LEU A 324 4.08 8.17 -5.04
N GLN A 325 3.22 8.06 -4.03
CA GLN A 325 2.50 6.83 -3.70
C GLN A 325 1.03 7.00 -4.10
N SER A 326 0.64 6.45 -5.24
CA SER A 326 -0.75 6.40 -5.70
C SER A 326 -0.98 5.16 -6.55
N GLY A 327 -2.19 4.61 -6.54
CA GLY A 327 -2.58 3.48 -7.39
C GLY A 327 -2.85 3.90 -8.84
N THR A 328 -3.31 5.13 -9.04
CA THR A 328 -3.66 5.72 -10.34
C THR A 328 -3.05 7.11 -10.53
N PRO A 329 -3.09 7.70 -11.74
CA PRO A 329 -2.48 8.99 -12.02
C PRO A 329 -3.01 10.13 -11.14
N VAL A 330 -2.12 11.06 -10.81
CA VAL A 330 -2.44 12.33 -10.14
C VAL A 330 -1.96 13.50 -11.01
N GLU A 331 -2.65 14.63 -10.95
CA GLU A 331 -2.18 15.88 -11.55
C GLU A 331 -0.91 16.35 -10.84
N MET A 332 0.04 16.89 -11.61
CA MET A 332 1.33 17.36 -11.08
C MET A 332 1.61 18.78 -11.59
N PRO A 333 0.87 19.80 -11.10
CA PRO A 333 1.04 21.19 -11.56
C PRO A 333 2.45 21.75 -11.28
N TRP A 334 3.19 21.12 -10.36
CA TRP A 334 4.56 21.44 -9.97
C TRP A 334 5.62 20.63 -10.74
N LEU A 335 5.24 19.75 -11.67
CA LEU A 335 6.18 18.82 -12.33
C LEU A 335 7.40 19.51 -12.96
N SER A 336 7.21 20.69 -13.56
CA SER A 336 8.28 21.48 -14.18
C SER A 336 9.25 22.13 -13.19
N LYS A 337 8.92 22.14 -11.89
CA LYS A 337 9.74 22.73 -10.81
C LYS A 337 10.67 21.73 -10.15
N VAL A 338 10.52 20.42 -10.42
CA VAL A 338 11.31 19.37 -9.77
C VAL A 338 12.17 18.62 -10.80
N PRO A 339 13.45 18.35 -10.50
CA PRO A 339 14.31 17.58 -11.40
C PRO A 339 13.99 16.08 -11.47
N ALA A 340 13.27 15.52 -10.49
CA ALA A 340 13.02 14.09 -10.42
C ALA A 340 11.67 13.75 -9.75
N VAL A 341 10.98 12.75 -10.32
CA VAL A 341 9.78 12.14 -9.75
C VAL A 341 9.93 10.62 -9.79
N LEU A 342 9.66 9.97 -8.67
CA LEU A 342 9.61 8.51 -8.54
C LEU A 342 8.17 8.08 -8.24
N GLN A 343 7.52 7.40 -9.19
CA GLN A 343 6.23 6.76 -8.94
C GLN A 343 6.47 5.42 -8.23
N ALA A 344 6.10 5.34 -6.95
CA ALA A 344 6.32 4.20 -6.07
C ALA A 344 5.09 3.30 -5.89
N TRP A 345 3.90 3.74 -6.30
CA TRP A 345 2.64 3.02 -6.13
C TRP A 345 2.37 2.67 -4.65
N TYR A 346 1.62 1.59 -4.40
CA TYR A 346 1.48 0.96 -3.08
C TYR A 346 2.27 -0.36 -3.05
N GLY A 347 3.54 -0.31 -2.60
CA GLY A 347 4.49 -1.42 -2.66
C GLY A 347 4.38 -2.50 -1.57
N GLY A 348 3.32 -2.49 -0.75
CA GLY A 348 3.14 -3.42 0.37
C GLY A 348 4.15 -3.25 1.50
N ASN A 349 4.45 -4.32 2.23
CA ASN A 349 5.22 -4.27 3.47
C ASN A 349 6.63 -3.68 3.33
N GLU A 350 7.30 -3.93 2.20
CA GLU A 350 8.66 -3.48 1.93
C GLU A 350 8.72 -2.14 1.18
N THR A 351 7.61 -1.40 1.07
CA THR A 351 7.53 -0.14 0.30
C THR A 351 8.65 0.84 0.67
N GLY A 352 8.90 1.04 1.98
CA GLY A 352 9.92 1.98 2.45
C GLY A 352 11.34 1.59 2.01
N ASN A 353 11.70 0.31 2.17
CA ASN A 353 13.00 -0.20 1.75
C ASN A 353 13.14 -0.16 0.23
N GLY A 354 12.11 -0.58 -0.52
CA GLY A 354 12.13 -0.55 -1.98
C GLY A 354 12.26 0.87 -2.56
N ILE A 355 11.64 1.87 -1.93
CA ILE A 355 11.87 3.29 -2.30
C ILE A 355 13.32 3.68 -2.04
N ALA A 356 13.88 3.34 -0.87
CA ALA A 356 15.25 3.66 -0.52
C ALA A 356 16.25 3.02 -1.49
N ASP A 357 16.10 1.73 -1.78
CA ASP A 357 16.97 0.99 -2.70
C ASP A 357 17.06 1.68 -4.08
N VAL A 358 15.93 2.20 -4.58
CA VAL A 358 15.90 2.96 -5.84
C VAL A 358 16.52 4.34 -5.66
N VAL A 359 16.11 5.12 -4.65
CA VAL A 359 16.60 6.49 -4.43
C VAL A 359 18.13 6.54 -4.28
N PHE A 360 18.72 5.56 -3.60
CA PHE A 360 20.16 5.47 -3.39
C PHE A 360 20.91 4.70 -4.50
N GLY A 361 20.18 4.09 -5.45
CA GLY A 361 20.77 3.41 -6.60
C GLY A 361 21.29 2.00 -6.32
N ASP A 362 20.97 1.41 -5.17
CA ASP A 362 21.17 -0.02 -4.90
C ASP A 362 20.38 -0.88 -5.90
N VAL A 363 19.23 -0.36 -6.35
CA VAL A 363 18.45 -0.89 -7.46
C VAL A 363 18.27 0.19 -8.53
N ASN A 364 18.70 -0.11 -9.76
CA ASN A 364 18.43 0.75 -10.92
C ASN A 364 16.93 0.66 -11.29
N PRO A 365 16.18 1.79 -11.36
CA PRO A 365 14.77 1.76 -11.70
C PRO A 365 14.55 1.17 -13.10
N CYS A 366 13.61 0.24 -13.18
CA CYS A 366 13.30 -0.50 -14.41
C CYS A 366 11.80 -0.81 -14.56
N GLY A 367 10.95 -0.13 -13.79
CA GLY A 367 9.50 -0.15 -13.96
C GLY A 367 9.09 0.66 -15.19
N LYS A 368 8.00 0.27 -15.82
CA LYS A 368 7.34 1.04 -16.89
C LYS A 368 5.88 1.27 -16.51
N THR A 369 5.35 2.46 -16.77
CA THR A 369 3.96 2.81 -16.41
C THR A 369 2.98 1.86 -17.12
N SER A 370 2.05 1.29 -16.36
CA SER A 370 0.93 0.51 -16.90
C SER A 370 -0.25 1.38 -17.34
N LEU A 371 -0.22 2.68 -16.99
CA LEU A 371 -1.27 3.66 -17.25
C LEU A 371 -0.68 4.87 -17.99
N SER A 372 -1.50 5.52 -18.81
CA SER A 372 -1.20 6.89 -19.27
C SER A 372 -1.47 7.85 -18.13
N PHE A 373 -0.62 8.88 -17.96
CA PHE A 373 -0.78 9.93 -16.96
C PHE A 373 -1.23 11.21 -17.68
N PRO A 374 -2.55 11.52 -17.70
CA PRO A 374 -3.06 12.75 -18.27
C PRO A 374 -2.42 13.98 -17.60
N ILE A 375 -2.34 15.11 -18.32
CA ILE A 375 -1.89 16.37 -17.71
C ILE A 375 -2.97 16.90 -16.76
N LYS A 376 -4.24 16.76 -17.15
CA LYS A 376 -5.41 17.13 -16.35
C LYS A 376 -6.47 16.05 -16.38
N ASN A 377 -7.35 16.05 -15.38
CA ASN A 377 -8.49 15.14 -15.32
C ASN A 377 -9.35 15.21 -16.59
N GLU A 378 -9.62 16.41 -17.12
CA GLU A 378 -10.46 16.60 -18.31
C GLU A 378 -9.84 16.09 -19.61
N ASP A 379 -8.55 15.75 -19.60
CA ASP A 379 -7.87 15.17 -20.76
C ASP A 379 -8.24 13.70 -20.95
N ASN A 380 -8.81 13.04 -19.94
CA ASN A 380 -9.05 11.60 -19.95
C ASN A 380 -10.27 11.21 -20.82
N PRO A 381 -10.22 10.05 -21.52
CA PRO A 381 -11.26 9.66 -22.48
C PRO A 381 -12.63 9.43 -21.85
N ALA A 382 -12.67 9.03 -20.57
CA ALA A 382 -13.91 8.73 -19.85
C ALA A 382 -14.47 9.95 -19.11
N PHE A 383 -13.83 11.12 -19.15
CA PHE A 383 -14.15 12.28 -18.30
C PHE A 383 -15.66 12.62 -18.24
N LEU A 384 -16.35 12.60 -19.38
CA LEU A 384 -17.78 12.92 -19.46
C LEU A 384 -18.70 11.76 -19.08
N ASN A 385 -18.21 10.53 -19.07
CA ASN A 385 -19.01 9.31 -18.88
C ASN A 385 -18.51 8.45 -17.71
N TYR A 386 -17.68 8.98 -16.80
CA TYR A 386 -17.13 8.25 -15.67
C TYR A 386 -18.00 8.40 -14.41
N ARG A 387 -19.28 8.01 -14.54
CA ARG A 387 -20.26 7.98 -13.45
C ARG A 387 -21.47 7.12 -13.83
N SER A 388 -22.04 6.41 -12.86
CA SER A 388 -23.34 5.74 -13.05
C SER A 388 -24.46 6.77 -13.06
N GLU A 389 -25.01 7.04 -14.24
CA GLU A 389 -26.15 7.94 -14.42
C GLU A 389 -27.40 7.13 -14.75
N ALA A 390 -28.41 7.20 -13.87
CA ALA A 390 -29.63 6.39 -13.98
C ALA A 390 -29.35 4.88 -14.14
N GLY A 391 -28.32 4.36 -13.46
CA GLY A 391 -27.98 2.94 -13.46
C GLY A 391 -27.18 2.45 -14.66
N ARG A 392 -26.57 3.34 -15.45
CA ARG A 392 -25.72 2.99 -16.59
C ARG A 392 -24.46 3.85 -16.67
N VAL A 393 -23.45 3.31 -17.35
CA VAL A 393 -22.22 4.00 -17.75
C VAL A 393 -22.04 3.75 -19.25
N LEU A 394 -21.90 4.81 -20.05
CA LEU A 394 -21.66 4.68 -21.49
C LEU A 394 -20.16 4.76 -21.74
N TYR A 395 -19.57 3.68 -22.25
CA TYR A 395 -18.15 3.64 -22.63
C TYR A 395 -17.99 4.32 -24.00
N GLY A 396 -18.25 5.63 -24.04
CA GLY A 396 -18.36 6.43 -25.27
C GLY A 396 -17.03 6.63 -26.00
N GLU A 397 -15.91 6.37 -25.34
CA GLU A 397 -14.59 6.31 -25.94
C GLU A 397 -14.34 5.04 -26.76
N ASP A 398 -15.21 4.04 -26.65
CA ASP A 398 -15.13 2.78 -27.39
C ASP A 398 -13.75 2.10 -27.20
N VAL A 399 -13.10 1.61 -28.25
CA VAL A 399 -11.76 0.99 -28.16
C VAL A 399 -10.62 1.98 -27.87
N TYR A 400 -10.90 3.29 -27.87
CA TYR A 400 -9.90 4.34 -27.62
C TYR A 400 -9.75 4.57 -26.12
N VAL A 401 -9.16 3.59 -25.42
CA VAL A 401 -8.87 3.65 -23.98
C VAL A 401 -7.37 3.81 -23.74
N GLY A 402 -7.01 4.67 -22.78
CA GLY A 402 -5.61 4.93 -22.41
C GLY A 402 -4.81 5.50 -23.58
N TYR A 403 -3.58 5.01 -23.79
CA TYR A 403 -2.70 5.51 -24.84
C TYR A 403 -3.31 5.43 -26.26
N ARG A 404 -4.25 4.50 -26.50
CA ARG A 404 -4.98 4.42 -27.78
C ARG A 404 -5.72 5.71 -28.09
N TYR A 405 -6.28 6.37 -27.09
CA TYR A 405 -6.93 7.67 -27.21
C TYR A 405 -5.94 8.79 -27.45
N TYR A 406 -4.98 8.95 -26.54
CA TYR A 406 -4.02 10.06 -26.58
C TYR A 406 -3.19 10.05 -27.87
N ASP A 407 -2.68 8.89 -28.25
CA ASP A 407 -1.86 8.75 -29.46
C ASP A 407 -2.68 8.98 -30.74
N THR A 408 -3.95 8.55 -30.77
CA THR A 408 -4.82 8.73 -31.95
C THR A 408 -5.24 10.19 -32.13
N LEU A 409 -5.42 10.92 -31.03
CA LEU A 409 -5.72 12.35 -31.06
C LEU A 409 -4.48 13.24 -31.18
N GLY A 410 -3.27 12.71 -30.97
CA GLY A 410 -2.06 13.51 -30.81
C GLY A 410 -2.11 14.39 -29.55
N ARG A 411 -2.80 13.95 -28.50
CA ARG A 411 -2.94 14.70 -27.24
C ARG A 411 -1.76 14.41 -26.31
N PRO A 412 -1.08 15.44 -25.79
CA PRO A 412 0.03 15.25 -24.87
C PRO A 412 -0.43 14.72 -23.51
N VAL A 413 0.46 14.01 -22.84
CA VAL A 413 0.31 13.43 -21.50
C VAL A 413 1.55 13.76 -20.67
N ALA A 414 1.42 13.79 -19.34
CA ALA A 414 2.56 14.00 -18.46
C ALA A 414 3.55 12.83 -18.57
N PHE A 415 3.03 11.60 -18.54
CA PHE A 415 3.79 10.39 -18.81
C PHE A 415 2.99 9.42 -19.69
N PRO A 416 3.53 8.97 -20.83
CA PRO A 416 2.87 8.03 -21.72
C PRO A 416 2.80 6.62 -21.12
N PHE A 417 1.98 5.75 -21.72
CA PHE A 417 1.96 4.34 -21.36
C PHE A 417 3.32 3.69 -21.65
N GLY A 418 3.73 2.76 -20.80
CA GLY A 418 5.01 2.08 -20.91
C GLY A 418 6.22 2.99 -20.69
N HIS A 419 6.06 4.20 -20.15
CA HIS A 419 7.16 5.11 -19.86
C HIS A 419 7.91 4.70 -18.58
N GLY A 420 9.22 4.89 -18.53
CA GLY A 420 10.00 4.73 -17.31
C GLY A 420 11.48 4.89 -17.60
N LEU A 421 12.14 5.73 -16.80
CA LEU A 421 13.56 6.04 -16.91
C LEU A 421 14.41 4.99 -16.19
N SER A 422 15.73 5.09 -16.39
CA SER A 422 16.76 4.27 -15.76
C SER A 422 17.96 5.15 -15.39
N TYR A 423 18.78 4.70 -14.45
CA TYR A 423 20.09 5.31 -14.18
C TYR A 423 21.15 4.99 -15.23
N THR A 424 20.80 4.14 -16.21
CA THR A 424 21.60 3.90 -17.41
C THR A 424 20.80 4.19 -18.67
N SER A 425 21.47 4.18 -19.82
CA SER A 425 20.84 4.38 -21.13
C SER A 425 20.87 3.09 -21.95
N PHE A 426 19.89 2.93 -22.84
CA PHE A 426 19.80 1.79 -23.75
C PHE A 426 19.59 2.24 -25.18
N SER A 427 20.04 1.44 -26.15
CA SER A 427 19.74 1.62 -27.58
C SER A 427 19.13 0.36 -28.17
N PHE A 428 18.20 0.55 -29.10
CA PHE A 428 17.58 -0.51 -29.89
C PHE A 428 18.16 -0.48 -31.30
N ALA A 429 18.50 -1.65 -31.85
CA ALA A 429 19.07 -1.78 -33.19
C ALA A 429 18.68 -3.12 -33.84
N SER A 430 18.92 -3.21 -35.15
CA SER A 430 18.85 -4.47 -35.89
C SER A 430 17.53 -5.23 -35.73
N LEU A 431 16.39 -4.53 -35.87
CA LEU A 431 15.08 -5.18 -35.85
C LEU A 431 14.96 -6.13 -37.05
N GLN A 432 14.65 -7.38 -36.78
CA GLN A 432 14.34 -8.39 -37.78
C GLN A 432 12.98 -8.99 -37.46
N ILE A 433 12.13 -9.13 -38.47
CA ILE A 433 10.80 -9.71 -38.30
C ILE A 433 10.65 -10.96 -39.16
N GLN A 434 9.99 -11.97 -38.58
CA GLN A 434 9.57 -13.19 -39.25
C GLN A 434 8.07 -13.35 -39.01
N ALA A 435 7.29 -13.17 -40.07
CA ALA A 435 5.86 -13.41 -40.06
C ALA A 435 5.56 -14.70 -40.84
N SER A 436 4.97 -15.69 -40.17
CA SER A 436 4.43 -16.90 -40.79
C SER A 436 2.91 -16.74 -40.98
N SER A 437 2.20 -17.80 -41.35
CA SER A 437 0.73 -17.76 -41.44
C SER A 437 0.04 -17.51 -40.10
N ASP A 438 0.69 -17.82 -38.99
CA ASP A 438 0.06 -17.91 -37.66
C ASP A 438 0.84 -17.16 -36.56
N ASP A 439 2.14 -16.93 -36.77
CA ASP A 439 3.04 -16.31 -35.79
C ASP A 439 3.76 -15.09 -36.37
N LEU A 440 4.04 -14.13 -35.48
CA LEU A 440 4.91 -13.00 -35.70
C LEU A 440 6.02 -13.05 -34.65
N THR A 441 7.27 -13.17 -35.09
CA THR A 441 8.45 -13.06 -34.25
C THR A 441 9.24 -11.82 -34.65
N ALA A 442 9.55 -10.97 -33.69
CA ALA A 442 10.47 -9.86 -33.85
C ALA A 442 11.70 -10.08 -32.98
N GLN A 443 12.88 -9.90 -33.55
CA GLN A 443 14.16 -9.96 -32.85
C GLN A 443 14.80 -8.58 -32.92
N VAL A 444 15.16 -8.03 -31.77
CA VAL A 444 15.78 -6.70 -31.66
C VAL A 444 17.03 -6.80 -30.81
N THR A 445 18.11 -6.13 -31.22
CA THR A 445 19.29 -6.00 -30.38
C THR A 445 19.10 -4.84 -29.42
N ILE A 446 19.26 -5.10 -28.12
CA ILE A 446 19.23 -4.08 -27.07
C ILE A 446 20.60 -4.02 -26.44
N LYS A 447 21.14 -2.81 -26.31
CA LYS A 447 22.44 -2.57 -25.69
C LYS A 447 22.30 -1.61 -24.52
N ASN A 448 22.94 -1.92 -23.40
CA ASN A 448 23.17 -0.95 -22.34
C ASN A 448 24.35 -0.06 -22.73
N THR A 449 24.06 1.21 -23.04
CA THR A 449 25.05 2.19 -23.52
C THR A 449 25.60 3.06 -22.40
N GLY A 450 25.09 2.91 -21.17
CA GLY A 450 25.54 3.69 -20.03
C GLY A 450 26.59 2.98 -19.17
N LYS A 451 26.71 3.42 -17.92
CA LYS A 451 27.83 3.07 -17.01
C LYS A 451 27.44 2.14 -15.87
N VAL A 452 26.15 1.90 -15.67
CA VAL A 452 25.65 1.04 -14.58
C VAL A 452 24.77 -0.05 -15.16
N ALA A 453 24.72 -1.20 -14.49
CA ALA A 453 23.84 -2.28 -14.89
C ALA A 453 22.37 -1.85 -14.75
N GLY A 454 21.49 -2.41 -15.57
CA GLY A 454 20.08 -2.07 -15.51
C GLY A 454 19.25 -2.99 -16.40
N ALA A 455 17.93 -2.90 -16.25
CA ALA A 455 17.00 -3.62 -17.10
C ALA A 455 16.18 -2.68 -17.99
N GLN A 456 15.93 -3.12 -19.22
CA GLN A 456 15.09 -2.42 -20.20
C GLN A 456 13.95 -3.32 -20.66
N VAL A 457 12.81 -2.72 -20.98
CA VAL A 457 11.63 -3.40 -21.53
C VAL A 457 11.48 -3.03 -22.99
N ALA A 458 11.60 -4.01 -23.89
CA ALA A 458 11.20 -3.86 -25.28
C ALA A 458 9.69 -4.06 -25.40
N GLN A 459 9.02 -3.12 -26.06
CA GLN A 459 7.57 -3.12 -26.25
C GLN A 459 7.28 -3.19 -27.75
N LEU A 460 6.57 -4.24 -28.18
CA LEU A 460 6.19 -4.46 -29.57
C LEU A 460 4.77 -3.94 -29.81
N TYR A 461 4.66 -2.95 -30.68
CA TYR A 461 3.41 -2.39 -31.14
C TYR A 461 3.13 -2.74 -32.60
N ILE A 462 1.85 -2.94 -32.93
CA ILE A 462 1.38 -3.15 -34.30
C ILE A 462 0.54 -1.97 -34.75
N SER A 463 0.83 -1.45 -35.94
CA SER A 463 0.09 -0.35 -36.58
C SER A 463 -0.37 -0.77 -37.99
N PRO A 464 -1.68 -0.83 -38.26
CA PRO A 464 -2.19 -1.11 -39.61
C PRO A 464 -2.01 0.12 -40.52
N LEU A 465 -1.43 -0.05 -41.71
CA LEU A 465 -1.14 1.08 -42.62
C LEU A 465 -2.34 1.54 -43.45
N SER A 466 -3.31 0.67 -43.69
CA SER A 466 -4.51 0.98 -44.49
C SER A 466 -5.71 0.13 -44.03
N PRO A 467 -6.16 0.27 -42.76
CA PRO A 467 -7.27 -0.51 -42.25
C PRO A 467 -8.59 -0.14 -42.92
N SER A 468 -9.53 -1.08 -43.02
CA SER A 468 -10.86 -0.83 -43.59
C SER A 468 -11.77 0.01 -42.69
N ILE A 469 -11.45 0.05 -41.40
CA ILE A 469 -12.12 0.84 -40.37
C ILE A 469 -11.11 1.72 -39.61
N ARG A 470 -11.61 2.70 -38.83
CA ARG A 470 -10.74 3.42 -37.89
C ARG A 470 -10.28 2.47 -36.78
N ARG A 471 -9.00 2.53 -36.46
CA ARG A 471 -8.35 1.76 -35.40
C ARG A 471 -7.45 2.68 -34.58
N PRO A 472 -7.08 2.29 -33.35
CA PRO A 472 -5.97 2.92 -32.66
C PRO A 472 -4.74 2.99 -33.56
N THR A 473 -3.99 4.09 -33.49
CA THR A 473 -2.79 4.30 -34.30
C THR A 473 -1.77 3.16 -34.17
N LYS A 474 -1.71 2.55 -32.98
CA LYS A 474 -0.94 1.35 -32.69
C LYS A 474 -1.47 0.60 -31.46
N GLU A 475 -1.17 -0.69 -31.37
CA GLU A 475 -1.59 -1.55 -30.26
C GLU A 475 -0.41 -2.39 -29.73
N LEU A 476 -0.18 -2.43 -28.41
CA LEU A 476 0.83 -3.30 -27.80
C LEU A 476 0.40 -4.77 -27.98
N LYS A 477 1.31 -5.62 -28.48
CA LYS A 477 1.05 -7.05 -28.72
C LYS A 477 2.04 -7.99 -28.03
N ALA A 478 3.24 -7.51 -27.68
CA ALA A 478 4.21 -8.27 -26.90
C ALA A 478 5.15 -7.32 -26.14
N PHE A 479 5.78 -7.81 -25.08
CA PHE A 479 6.89 -7.13 -24.42
C PHE A 479 7.85 -8.15 -23.82
N ASN A 480 9.11 -7.77 -23.65
CA ASN A 480 10.13 -8.60 -23.02
C ASN A 480 11.11 -7.70 -22.26
N LYS A 481 11.57 -8.13 -21.09
CA LYS A 481 12.47 -7.39 -20.22
C LYS A 481 13.81 -8.09 -20.15
N VAL A 482 14.87 -7.35 -20.43
CA VAL A 482 16.26 -7.84 -20.41
C VAL A 482 17.08 -7.07 -19.40
N PHE A 483 17.97 -7.75 -18.69
CA PHE A 483 18.94 -7.13 -17.77
C PHE A 483 20.32 -7.18 -18.41
N LEU A 484 21.02 -6.05 -18.44
CA LEU A 484 22.29 -5.90 -19.15
C LEU A 484 23.32 -5.18 -18.27
N GLN A 485 24.54 -5.71 -18.24
CA GLN A 485 25.73 -5.04 -17.72
C GLN A 485 26.11 -3.84 -18.61
N PRO A 486 26.91 -2.88 -18.11
CA PRO A 486 27.40 -1.75 -18.92
C PRO A 486 28.11 -2.24 -20.19
N GLY A 487 27.68 -1.76 -21.35
CA GLY A 487 28.23 -2.12 -22.66
C GLY A 487 27.75 -3.45 -23.24
N GLU A 488 27.03 -4.27 -22.46
CA GLU A 488 26.46 -5.54 -22.90
C GLU A 488 25.31 -5.31 -23.89
N GLU A 489 25.19 -6.22 -24.86
CA GLU A 489 24.10 -6.25 -25.83
C GLU A 489 23.53 -7.67 -25.95
N GLU A 490 22.21 -7.76 -26.09
CA GLU A 490 21.49 -9.03 -26.23
C GLU A 490 20.43 -8.90 -27.33
N VAL A 491 20.22 -10.00 -28.07
CA VAL A 491 19.10 -10.11 -29.02
C VAL A 491 17.86 -10.58 -28.27
N VAL A 492 16.89 -9.69 -28.13
CA VAL A 492 15.63 -9.94 -27.45
C VAL A 492 14.57 -10.38 -28.46
N GLU A 493 13.93 -11.50 -28.16
CA GLU A 493 12.84 -12.04 -28.96
C GLU A 493 11.46 -11.64 -28.39
N LEU A 494 10.58 -11.19 -29.28
CA LEU A 494 9.20 -10.77 -29.01
C LEU A 494 8.28 -11.59 -29.93
N LYS A 495 7.40 -12.39 -29.32
CA LYS A 495 6.47 -13.28 -30.04
C LYS A 495 5.03 -12.84 -29.84
N ALA A 496 4.27 -12.82 -30.94
CA ALA A 496 2.83 -12.64 -30.93
C ALA A 496 2.18 -13.56 -31.97
N SER A 497 0.98 -14.08 -31.70
CA SER A 497 0.21 -14.73 -32.75
C SER A 497 -0.24 -13.69 -33.78
N LEU A 498 -0.06 -13.97 -35.06
CA LEU A 498 -0.46 -13.08 -36.15
C LEU A 498 -1.96 -12.75 -36.09
N LYS A 499 -2.76 -13.76 -35.75
CA LYS A 499 -4.21 -13.66 -35.48
C LYS A 499 -4.50 -12.56 -34.46
N TYR A 500 -3.91 -12.62 -33.27
CA TYR A 500 -4.14 -11.62 -32.20
C TYR A 500 -3.44 -10.28 -32.47
N ALA A 501 -2.32 -10.31 -33.18
CA ALA A 501 -1.54 -9.12 -33.52
C ALA A 501 -2.27 -8.18 -34.48
N THR A 502 -3.04 -8.74 -35.41
CA THR A 502 -3.62 -7.99 -36.53
C THR A 502 -5.14 -7.84 -36.46
N SER A 503 -5.82 -8.62 -35.62
CA SER A 503 -7.28 -8.61 -35.59
C SER A 503 -7.94 -7.43 -34.90
N PHE A 504 -9.15 -7.11 -35.36
CA PHE A 504 -10.17 -6.34 -34.63
C PHE A 504 -11.50 -7.10 -34.66
N TRP A 505 -12.45 -6.70 -33.81
CA TRP A 505 -13.79 -7.30 -33.78
C TRP A 505 -14.71 -6.58 -34.78
N ASP A 506 -15.25 -7.32 -35.76
CA ASP A 506 -16.29 -6.82 -36.65
C ASP A 506 -17.66 -7.07 -36.03
N GLU A 507 -18.28 -6.00 -35.53
CA GLU A 507 -19.58 -6.07 -34.86
C GLU A 507 -20.70 -6.54 -35.79
N SER A 508 -20.67 -6.16 -37.07
CA SER A 508 -21.71 -6.54 -38.03
C SER A 508 -21.75 -8.04 -38.28
N ARG A 509 -20.58 -8.70 -38.20
CA ARG A 509 -20.42 -10.12 -38.44
C ARG A 509 -20.29 -10.95 -37.16
N ASN A 510 -20.19 -10.32 -36.01
CA ASN A 510 -19.92 -10.98 -34.73
C ASN A 510 -18.72 -11.93 -34.83
N ALA A 511 -17.61 -11.43 -35.38
CA ALA A 511 -16.40 -12.21 -35.56
C ALA A 511 -15.15 -11.33 -35.51
N TRP A 512 -14.05 -11.90 -35.04
CA TRP A 512 -12.74 -11.29 -35.21
C TRP A 512 -12.29 -11.41 -36.66
N VAL A 513 -11.61 -10.38 -37.16
CA VAL A 513 -11.03 -10.35 -38.50
C VAL A 513 -9.59 -9.91 -38.45
N SER A 514 -8.68 -10.75 -38.94
CA SER A 514 -7.32 -10.37 -39.32
C SER A 514 -7.36 -10.02 -40.80
N GLU A 515 -7.27 -8.72 -41.13
CA GLU A 515 -7.40 -8.26 -42.51
C GLU A 515 -6.10 -8.44 -43.29
N LYS A 516 -6.22 -8.80 -44.57
CA LYS A 516 -5.10 -8.70 -45.50
C LYS A 516 -4.63 -7.25 -45.60
N GLY A 517 -3.33 -7.03 -45.72
CA GLY A 517 -2.74 -5.71 -45.86
C GLY A 517 -1.38 -5.59 -45.19
N LYS A 518 -0.83 -4.38 -45.23
CA LYS A 518 0.47 -4.07 -44.65
C LYS A 518 0.33 -3.55 -43.22
N TYR A 519 1.18 -4.09 -42.35
CA TYR A 519 1.25 -3.73 -40.95
C TYR A 519 2.68 -3.35 -40.60
N LYS A 520 2.82 -2.29 -39.82
CA LYS A 520 4.09 -1.87 -39.25
C LYS A 520 4.26 -2.50 -37.87
N VAL A 521 5.43 -3.09 -37.64
CA VAL A 521 5.93 -3.48 -36.32
C VAL A 521 6.80 -2.35 -35.81
N ILE A 522 6.53 -1.88 -34.61
CA ILE A 522 7.33 -0.84 -33.94
C ILE A 522 7.82 -1.45 -32.63
N VAL A 523 9.13 -1.43 -32.41
CA VAL A 523 9.72 -1.81 -31.11
C VAL A 523 10.35 -0.58 -30.47
N SER A 524 9.88 -0.26 -29.27
CA SER A 524 10.32 0.91 -28.49
C SER A 524 10.35 0.57 -26.99
N ASP A 525 10.74 1.54 -26.16
CA ASP A 525 10.75 1.44 -24.71
C ASP A 525 9.60 2.20 -24.02
N SER A 526 8.66 2.75 -24.80
CA SER A 526 7.42 3.45 -24.39
C SER A 526 6.44 3.60 -25.56
N SER A 527 5.15 3.84 -25.29
CA SER A 527 4.17 4.13 -26.34
C SER A 527 4.40 5.46 -27.06
N ALA A 528 5.11 6.40 -26.44
CA ALA A 528 5.57 7.60 -27.13
C ALA A 528 6.77 7.25 -28.02
N ILE A 529 6.50 7.02 -29.31
CA ILE A 529 7.51 6.60 -30.29
C ILE A 529 8.47 7.76 -30.55
N GLY A 530 9.70 7.64 -30.04
CA GLY A 530 10.79 8.59 -30.28
C GLY A 530 11.81 8.09 -31.30
N GLU A 531 12.89 8.86 -31.51
CA GLU A 531 13.94 8.57 -32.48
C GLU A 531 14.67 7.23 -32.24
N GLY A 532 14.64 6.71 -31.01
CA GLY A 532 15.26 5.43 -30.64
C GLY A 532 14.42 4.18 -30.97
N ALA A 533 13.20 4.34 -31.48
CA ALA A 533 12.37 3.21 -31.88
C ALA A 533 12.87 2.61 -33.21
N VAL A 534 12.70 1.29 -33.36
CA VAL A 534 13.01 0.57 -34.59
C VAL A 534 11.73 0.03 -35.20
N GLU A 535 11.60 0.13 -36.53
CA GLU A 535 10.38 -0.19 -37.25
C GLU A 535 10.65 -1.10 -38.44
N GLU A 536 9.74 -2.04 -38.69
CA GLU A 536 9.73 -2.90 -39.87
C GLU A 536 8.29 -3.09 -40.37
N THR A 537 8.11 -3.60 -41.59
CA THR A 537 6.77 -3.86 -42.16
C THR A 537 6.64 -5.30 -42.62
N PHE A 538 5.50 -5.93 -42.33
CA PHE A 538 5.10 -7.21 -42.91
C PHE A 538 3.73 -7.10 -43.58
N GLU A 539 3.38 -8.13 -44.35
CA GLU A 539 2.12 -8.23 -45.06
C GLU A 539 1.34 -9.45 -44.60
N VAL A 540 0.06 -9.27 -44.33
CA VAL A 540 -0.90 -10.36 -44.18
C VAL A 540 -1.52 -10.60 -45.56
N GLU A 541 -1.29 -11.78 -46.14
CA GLU A 541 -1.73 -12.06 -47.52
C GLU A 541 -3.25 -12.28 -47.64
N LYS A 542 -3.88 -12.82 -46.59
CA LYS A 542 -5.27 -13.28 -46.63
C LYS A 542 -6.03 -12.81 -45.39
N THR A 543 -7.24 -12.31 -45.63
CA THR A 543 -8.17 -12.01 -44.54
C THR A 543 -8.64 -13.32 -43.90
N LYS A 544 -8.46 -13.45 -42.59
CA LYS A 544 -8.93 -14.58 -41.78
C LYS A 544 -10.00 -14.11 -40.80
N TRP A 545 -11.11 -14.84 -40.77
CA TRP A 545 -12.21 -14.64 -39.82
C TRP A 545 -12.16 -15.73 -38.75
N TRP A 546 -12.44 -15.38 -37.51
CA TRP A 546 -12.39 -16.34 -36.42
C TRP A 546 -13.24 -15.93 -35.21
N ASN A 547 -13.55 -16.90 -34.37
CA ASN A 547 -14.26 -16.76 -33.10
C ASN A 547 -13.63 -17.71 -32.08
N GLY A 548 -13.79 -17.42 -30.79
CA GLY A 548 -13.22 -18.24 -29.70
C GLY A 548 -11.70 -18.08 -29.55
N LEU A 549 -11.04 -19.08 -28.99
CA LEU A 549 -9.59 -19.09 -28.71
C LEU A 549 -8.78 -19.73 -29.84
#